data_AF-A0A5C7QWJ2-F1
#
_entry.id   AF-A0A5C7QWJ2-F1
#
_cell.length_a   1.000
_cell.length_b   1.000
_cell.length_c   1.000
_cell.angle_alpha   90.00
_cell.angle_beta   90.00
_cell.angle_gamma   90.00
#
_symmetry.space_group_name_H-M   'P 1'
#
loop_
_entity.id
_entity.type
_entity.pdbx_description
1 polymer ?
#
loop_
_entity_poly.entity_id
_entity_poly.type
_entity_poly.pdbx_seq_one_letter_code
_entity_poly.pdbx_strand_id
1 'polypeptide(L)'
;MVAGIRSGLAVALAVAAAGCTQGAAPSPTPPPVPGTAVAPAPAAPANALAAAAPAMPPPLDTSRMQAAQIVDANGFGQQMVAVDLQVPAGWQTVGGVGWNDATNCIANQLQVAWSAMAPDSLTAIEILPGFNWQVAGTEIQMNPCPAAPYRSTREFLVATVERTRPGARVLEYRELPEVERQMAQAAPANPQAQVRHDAGRLLIGYGKDGVEMREMLTAAVSFSSMQGNVVAGTATIQALRAPEGRLDPELGQRVAASMRPNPQWMQAMRQRSMANLQRYSSAQSNSIGDWHNRQMAIINARGAADRAAIRMRSNQEVAGIYGAIAANTSATNDAIHRRTLEGVGEYNSYAGTDGSTVQSSIHGGARVFQDNANPNAAYSTNDPYHDPAGATELERIP
;
A
#
# COMPACT_ATOMS: atom_id res chain seq x y z
N MET A 1 -34.21 -35.76 -29.20
CA MET A 1 -32.77 -35.85 -29.51
C MET A 1 -32.19 -34.44 -29.44
N VAL A 2 -31.73 -34.02 -28.25
CA VAL A 2 -31.03 -32.75 -28.05
C VAL A 2 -29.84 -33.10 -27.16
N ALA A 3 -28.70 -33.35 -27.80
CA ALA A 3 -27.45 -33.70 -27.14
C ALA A 3 -26.32 -32.99 -27.89
N GLY A 4 -25.48 -32.24 -27.19
CA GLY A 4 -24.19 -31.78 -27.73
C GLY A 4 -23.88 -30.29 -27.65
N ILE A 5 -24.19 -29.61 -26.53
CA ILE A 5 -23.51 -28.34 -26.19
C ILE A 5 -22.80 -28.57 -24.86
N ARG A 6 -21.64 -29.24 -24.89
CA ARG A 6 -20.79 -29.42 -23.72
C ARG A 6 -19.33 -29.18 -24.12
N SER A 7 -18.66 -28.37 -23.31
CA SER A 7 -17.19 -28.37 -23.08
C SER A 7 -16.31 -27.34 -23.78
N GLY A 8 -16.83 -26.34 -24.49
CA GLY A 8 -15.93 -25.40 -25.18
C GLY A 8 -15.39 -24.21 -24.37
N LEU A 9 -16.15 -23.67 -23.42
CA LEU A 9 -15.72 -22.49 -22.67
C LEU A 9 -14.87 -22.80 -21.44
N ALA A 10 -14.82 -24.06 -21.00
CA ALA A 10 -14.14 -24.50 -19.78
C ALA A 10 -12.61 -24.31 -19.82
N VAL A 11 -12.06 -24.22 -21.03
CA VAL A 11 -10.63 -24.33 -21.27
C VAL A 11 -9.88 -23.01 -21.04
N ALA A 12 -10.56 -21.86 -21.13
CA ALA A 12 -9.97 -20.55 -20.89
C ALA A 12 -9.83 -20.18 -19.39
N LEU A 13 -10.11 -21.11 -18.48
CA LEU A 13 -10.63 -20.77 -17.15
C LEU A 13 -9.71 -21.10 -15.96
N ALA A 14 -8.53 -21.69 -16.19
CA ALA A 14 -7.73 -22.31 -15.13
C ALA A 14 -6.65 -21.44 -14.46
N VAL A 15 -6.58 -20.12 -14.70
CA VAL A 15 -5.43 -19.29 -14.22
C VAL A 15 -5.78 -18.27 -13.12
N ALA A 16 -7.05 -17.98 -12.86
CA ALA A 16 -7.42 -16.86 -11.97
C ALA A 16 -7.24 -17.09 -10.45
N ALA A 17 -6.74 -18.25 -10.03
CA ALA A 17 -7.03 -18.75 -8.69
C ALA A 17 -5.85 -18.60 -7.68
N ALA A 18 -4.61 -18.37 -8.11
CA ALA A 18 -3.46 -18.36 -7.20
C ALA A 18 -2.96 -16.95 -6.87
N GLY A 19 -3.52 -16.31 -5.84
CA GLY A 19 -2.80 -15.20 -5.20
C GLY A 19 -3.68 -14.22 -4.43
N CYS A 20 -4.01 -14.53 -3.18
CA CYS A 20 -4.53 -13.55 -2.21
C CYS A 20 -4.24 -14.01 -0.78
N THR A 21 -3.06 -13.70 -0.23
CA THR A 21 -2.82 -13.61 1.23
C THR A 21 -1.60 -12.71 1.48
N GLN A 22 -1.75 -11.47 1.97
CA GLN A 22 -0.68 -10.74 2.71
C GLN A 22 -1.16 -9.39 3.30
N GLY A 23 -0.67 -9.07 4.51
CA GLY A 23 -1.07 -7.95 5.39
C GLY A 23 -0.02 -6.85 5.54
N ALA A 24 -0.46 -5.64 5.93
CA ALA A 24 0.03 -4.33 5.46
C ALA A 24 0.94 -3.50 6.38
N ALA A 25 1.69 -2.56 5.77
CA ALA A 25 2.15 -1.28 6.37
C ALA A 25 2.40 -0.21 5.27
N PRO A 26 2.19 1.11 5.52
CA PRO A 26 1.99 2.11 4.46
C PRO A 26 3.13 3.10 4.17
N SER A 27 3.16 3.64 2.94
CA SER A 27 3.87 4.89 2.57
C SER A 27 3.26 5.56 1.31
N PRO A 28 3.46 6.88 1.09
CA PRO A 28 2.54 7.74 0.33
C PRO A 28 3.00 8.16 -1.08
N THR A 29 2.03 8.55 -1.92
CA THR A 29 2.14 8.97 -3.34
C THR A 29 2.22 10.50 -3.53
N PRO A 30 2.89 10.99 -4.59
CA PRO A 30 2.93 12.40 -4.99
C PRO A 30 1.87 12.80 -6.04
N PRO A 31 1.60 14.11 -6.23
CA PRO A 31 0.46 14.63 -7.00
C PRO A 31 0.75 14.86 -8.51
N PRO A 32 -0.29 15.00 -9.36
CA PRO A 32 -0.16 15.17 -10.81
C PRO A 32 -0.08 16.64 -11.26
N VAL A 33 0.54 16.86 -12.43
CA VAL A 33 0.73 18.15 -13.10
C VAL A 33 -0.32 18.34 -14.22
N PRO A 34 -0.95 19.53 -14.37
CA PRO A 34 -1.96 19.77 -15.41
C PRO A 34 -1.34 20.23 -16.75
N GLY A 35 -1.86 19.68 -17.85
CA GLY A 35 -1.53 20.07 -19.23
C GLY A 35 -2.55 21.04 -19.83
N THR A 36 -2.05 22.03 -20.58
CA THR A 36 -2.76 23.11 -21.24
C THR A 36 -3.47 22.67 -22.53
N ALA A 37 -4.71 23.13 -22.71
CA ALA A 37 -5.52 22.91 -23.91
C ALA A 37 -5.26 23.98 -24.98
N VAL A 38 -5.17 23.57 -26.25
CA VAL A 38 -5.11 24.44 -27.43
C VAL A 38 -6.46 24.40 -28.16
N ALA A 39 -6.94 25.58 -28.57
CA ALA A 39 -8.23 25.80 -29.21
C ALA A 39 -8.28 25.31 -30.68
N PRO A 40 -9.46 24.92 -31.21
CA PRO A 40 -9.60 24.45 -32.60
C PRO A 40 -9.93 25.58 -33.59
N ALA A 41 -9.43 25.43 -34.82
CA ALA A 41 -9.73 26.27 -35.98
C ALA A 41 -10.99 25.79 -36.73
N PRO A 42 -11.72 26.66 -37.45
CA PRO A 42 -12.99 26.32 -38.09
C PRO A 42 -12.80 25.60 -39.44
N ALA A 43 -13.69 24.64 -39.71
CA ALA A 43 -13.71 23.80 -40.90
C ALA A 43 -14.41 24.46 -42.10
N ALA A 44 -13.85 24.27 -43.29
CA ALA A 44 -14.47 24.60 -44.57
C ALA A 44 -15.43 23.48 -45.04
N PRO A 45 -16.50 23.79 -45.80
CA PRO A 45 -17.48 22.80 -46.24
C PRO A 45 -16.93 21.98 -47.42
N ALA A 46 -16.82 20.66 -47.23
CA ALA A 46 -16.52 19.72 -48.29
C ALA A 46 -17.82 19.26 -48.96
N ASN A 47 -17.93 19.53 -50.26
CA ASN A 47 -18.92 18.91 -51.15
C ASN A 47 -18.74 17.39 -51.12
N ALA A 48 -19.71 16.69 -50.52
CA ALA A 48 -19.75 15.23 -50.52
C ALA A 48 -20.29 14.72 -51.87
N LEU A 49 -19.38 14.36 -52.77
CA LEU A 49 -19.66 13.34 -53.78
C LEU A 49 -19.99 12.04 -53.03
N ALA A 50 -21.24 11.59 -53.14
CA ALA A 50 -21.68 10.30 -52.61
C ALA A 50 -20.92 9.18 -53.34
N ALA A 51 -19.78 8.79 -52.78
CA ALA A 51 -19.08 7.58 -53.19
C ALA A 51 -20.01 6.39 -52.93
N ALA A 52 -20.26 5.60 -53.98
CA ALA A 52 -20.99 4.35 -53.85
C ALA A 52 -20.30 3.48 -52.79
N ALA A 53 -21.09 2.95 -51.85
CA ALA A 53 -20.57 2.07 -50.81
C ALA A 53 -19.82 0.89 -51.48
N PRO A 54 -18.58 0.57 -51.05
CA PRO A 54 -17.82 -0.50 -51.63
C PRO A 54 -18.62 -1.81 -51.57
N ALA A 55 -18.69 -2.52 -52.70
CA ALA A 55 -19.37 -3.80 -52.77
C ALA A 55 -18.74 -4.78 -51.78
N MET A 56 -19.58 -5.39 -50.93
CA MET A 56 -19.13 -6.31 -49.89
C MET A 56 -18.51 -7.57 -50.53
N PRO A 57 -17.34 -8.07 -50.05
CA PRO A 57 -16.72 -9.32 -50.56
C PRO A 57 -17.70 -10.50 -50.49
N PRO A 58 -17.54 -11.63 -51.21
CA PRO A 58 -18.44 -12.78 -51.04
C PRO A 58 -18.44 -13.30 -49.57
N PRO A 59 -19.51 -14.01 -49.13
CA PRO A 59 -19.53 -14.66 -47.83
C PRO A 59 -18.35 -15.64 -47.65
N LEU A 60 -17.77 -15.69 -46.45
CA LEU A 60 -16.65 -16.57 -46.13
C LEU A 60 -17.16 -18.00 -45.83
N ASP A 61 -16.43 -19.02 -46.31
CA ASP A 61 -16.65 -20.40 -45.86
C ASP A 61 -15.94 -20.62 -44.51
N THR A 62 -16.73 -20.78 -43.45
CA THR A 62 -16.25 -21.05 -42.09
C THR A 62 -16.52 -22.48 -41.63
N SER A 63 -16.89 -23.37 -42.55
CA SER A 63 -17.21 -24.77 -42.25
C SER A 63 -15.96 -25.66 -42.19
N ARG A 64 -14.96 -25.36 -43.03
CA ARG A 64 -13.68 -26.06 -43.04
C ARG A 64 -12.75 -25.44 -42.02
N MET A 65 -12.29 -26.25 -41.07
CA MET A 65 -11.39 -25.84 -40.01
C MET A 65 -9.98 -26.39 -40.26
N GLN A 66 -8.94 -25.63 -39.91
CA GLN A 66 -7.54 -26.01 -39.94
C GLN A 66 -6.91 -25.85 -38.55
N ALA A 67 -5.87 -26.63 -38.25
CA ALA A 67 -5.13 -26.50 -37.00
C ALA A 67 -4.38 -25.16 -36.92
N ALA A 68 -4.35 -24.58 -35.73
CA ALA A 68 -3.60 -23.38 -35.39
C ALA A 68 -3.07 -23.51 -33.96
N GLN A 69 -2.10 -22.68 -33.62
CA GLN A 69 -1.44 -22.69 -32.32
C GLN A 69 -1.33 -21.28 -31.76
N ILE A 70 -1.53 -21.16 -30.45
CA ILE A 70 -1.10 -20.00 -29.67
C ILE A 70 0.23 -20.37 -29.04
N VAL A 71 1.26 -19.61 -29.38
CA VAL A 71 2.64 -19.92 -28.99
C VAL A 71 3.11 -18.90 -27.97
N ASP A 72 3.74 -19.38 -26.91
CA ASP A 72 4.59 -18.59 -26.04
C ASP A 72 6.02 -18.57 -26.59
N ALA A 73 6.42 -17.43 -27.14
CA ALA A 73 7.71 -17.31 -27.82
C ALA A 73 8.90 -17.26 -26.86
N ASN A 74 8.71 -16.69 -25.66
CA ASN A 74 9.82 -16.26 -24.80
C ASN A 74 9.64 -16.63 -23.31
N GLY A 75 8.53 -17.25 -22.93
CA GLY A 75 8.12 -17.40 -21.54
C GLY A 75 9.02 -18.30 -20.69
N PHE A 76 9.74 -19.24 -21.31
CA PHE A 76 10.51 -20.28 -20.61
C PHE A 76 11.90 -20.52 -21.20
N GLY A 77 12.49 -19.50 -21.84
CA GLY A 77 13.80 -19.60 -22.50
C GLY A 77 13.77 -20.38 -23.83
N GLN A 78 12.62 -20.93 -24.21
CA GLN A 78 12.38 -21.58 -25.49
C GLN A 78 10.91 -21.39 -25.90
N GLN A 79 10.67 -21.44 -27.21
CA GLN A 79 9.32 -21.39 -27.79
C GLN A 79 8.51 -22.62 -27.34
N MET A 80 7.27 -22.40 -26.90
CA MET A 80 6.39 -23.46 -26.43
C MET A 80 4.95 -23.21 -26.86
N VAL A 81 4.26 -24.25 -27.36
CA VAL A 81 2.83 -24.16 -27.67
C VAL A 81 2.04 -24.06 -26.37
N ALA A 82 1.24 -23.01 -26.22
CA ALA A 82 0.36 -22.81 -25.08
C ALA A 82 -1.00 -23.48 -25.29
N VAL A 83 -1.56 -23.34 -26.49
CA VAL A 83 -2.87 -23.86 -26.85
C VAL A 83 -2.85 -24.34 -28.30
N ASP A 84 -3.32 -25.57 -28.52
CA ASP A 84 -3.73 -26.05 -29.84
C ASP A 84 -5.21 -25.72 -30.05
N LEU A 85 -5.57 -25.24 -31.23
CA LEU A 85 -6.96 -24.91 -31.58
C LEU A 85 -7.20 -25.07 -33.08
N GLN A 86 -8.43 -24.83 -33.50
CA GLN A 86 -8.82 -24.81 -34.89
C GLN A 86 -9.40 -23.44 -35.28
N VAL A 87 -9.06 -22.99 -36.48
CA VAL A 87 -9.58 -21.77 -37.12
C VAL A 87 -10.12 -22.11 -38.52
N PRO A 88 -10.98 -21.28 -39.13
CA PRO A 88 -11.41 -21.55 -40.50
C PRO A 88 -10.23 -21.59 -41.49
N ALA A 89 -10.35 -22.44 -42.50
CA ALA A 89 -9.30 -22.65 -43.48
C ALA A 89 -8.96 -21.35 -44.22
N GLY A 90 -7.66 -21.10 -44.42
CA GLY A 90 -7.17 -19.90 -45.11
C GLY A 90 -7.12 -18.62 -44.25
N TRP A 91 -7.49 -18.69 -42.97
CA TRP A 91 -7.32 -17.56 -42.05
C TRP A 91 -5.87 -17.44 -41.58
N GLN A 92 -5.40 -16.19 -41.47
CA GLN A 92 -4.05 -15.89 -40.99
C GLN A 92 -4.08 -15.63 -39.48
N THR A 93 -3.17 -16.27 -38.75
CA THR A 93 -3.09 -16.14 -37.29
C THR A 93 -1.88 -15.29 -36.89
N VAL A 94 -2.06 -14.39 -35.94
CA VAL A 94 -0.98 -13.54 -35.39
C VAL A 94 -1.11 -13.40 -33.88
N GLY A 95 0.01 -13.11 -33.22
CA GLY A 95 0.08 -12.97 -31.77
C GLY A 95 0.42 -14.28 -31.06
N GLY A 96 0.18 -14.34 -29.76
CA GLY A 96 0.60 -15.44 -28.91
C GLY A 96 0.49 -15.12 -27.42
N VAL A 97 1.35 -15.74 -26.64
CA VAL A 97 1.53 -15.41 -25.22
C VAL A 97 2.71 -14.46 -25.06
N GLY A 98 2.47 -13.40 -24.31
CA GLY A 98 3.49 -12.47 -23.81
C GLY A 98 3.50 -12.42 -22.27
N TRP A 99 4.59 -11.91 -21.72
CA TRP A 99 4.79 -11.75 -20.29
C TRP A 99 5.18 -10.32 -19.95
N ASN A 100 4.41 -9.68 -19.08
CA ASN A 100 4.68 -8.35 -18.55
C ASN A 100 5.32 -8.46 -17.16
N ASP A 101 6.63 -8.63 -17.10
CA ASP A 101 7.34 -8.73 -15.82
C ASP A 101 7.45 -7.38 -15.07
N ALA A 102 7.01 -6.27 -15.69
CA ALA A 102 7.02 -4.95 -15.06
C ALA A 102 5.84 -4.72 -14.11
N THR A 103 4.79 -5.55 -14.14
CA THR A 103 3.70 -5.46 -13.17
C THR A 103 3.96 -6.31 -11.93
N ASN A 104 3.69 -5.72 -10.76
CA ASN A 104 3.72 -6.42 -9.48
C ASN A 104 2.49 -7.32 -9.29
N CYS A 105 1.40 -7.09 -10.04
CA CYS A 105 0.24 -7.96 -10.03
C CYS A 105 0.55 -9.22 -10.83
N ILE A 106 0.94 -10.30 -10.13
CA ILE A 106 1.36 -11.57 -10.76
C ILE A 106 0.33 -12.08 -11.76
N ALA A 107 -0.96 -11.97 -11.44
CA ALA A 107 -2.05 -12.40 -12.31
C ALA A 107 -2.16 -11.58 -13.62
N ASN A 108 -1.58 -10.38 -13.68
CA ASN A 108 -1.52 -9.54 -14.88
C ASN A 108 -0.21 -9.68 -15.66
N GLN A 109 0.72 -10.53 -15.22
CA GLN A 109 1.96 -10.76 -15.95
C GLN A 109 1.69 -11.56 -17.23
N LEU A 110 0.80 -12.55 -17.19
CA LEU A 110 0.41 -13.32 -18.36
C LEU A 110 -0.47 -12.44 -19.28
N GLN A 111 -0.04 -12.27 -20.53
CA GLN A 111 -0.75 -11.48 -21.54
C GLN A 111 -1.00 -12.38 -22.76
N VAL A 112 -2.23 -12.84 -22.94
CA VAL A 112 -2.61 -13.60 -24.15
C VAL A 112 -3.25 -12.64 -25.13
N ALA A 113 -2.54 -12.33 -26.22
CA ALA A 113 -3.01 -11.48 -27.29
C ALA A 113 -2.82 -12.21 -28.61
N TRP A 114 -3.92 -12.70 -29.19
CA TRP A 114 -3.88 -13.53 -30.39
C TRP A 114 -5.08 -13.23 -31.29
N SER A 115 -4.93 -13.37 -32.60
CA SER A 115 -6.05 -13.22 -33.52
C SER A 115 -5.92 -14.15 -34.72
N ALA A 116 -7.07 -14.52 -35.29
CA ALA A 116 -7.19 -15.13 -36.60
C ALA A 116 -8.02 -14.21 -37.50
N MET A 117 -7.46 -13.81 -38.62
CA MET A 117 -8.07 -12.88 -39.58
C MET A 117 -8.44 -13.60 -40.87
N ALA A 118 -9.66 -13.36 -41.33
CA ALA A 118 -10.15 -13.92 -42.58
C ALA A 118 -9.48 -13.28 -43.81
N PRO A 119 -9.55 -13.93 -44.99
CA PRO A 119 -9.06 -13.35 -46.24
C PRO A 119 -9.69 -12.00 -46.62
N ASP A 120 -10.89 -11.68 -46.11
CA ASP A 120 -11.54 -10.39 -46.33
C ASP A 120 -10.94 -9.23 -45.49
N SER A 121 -10.00 -9.52 -44.57
CA SER A 121 -9.36 -8.57 -43.64
C SER A 121 -10.32 -7.79 -42.71
N LEU A 122 -11.61 -8.10 -42.74
CA LEU A 122 -12.65 -7.45 -41.95
C LEU A 122 -13.14 -8.37 -40.84
N THR A 123 -13.32 -9.65 -41.16
CA THR A 123 -13.77 -10.68 -40.24
C THR A 123 -12.59 -11.24 -39.45
N ALA A 124 -12.69 -11.26 -38.12
CA ALA A 124 -11.62 -11.77 -37.27
C ALA A 124 -12.15 -12.34 -35.95
N ILE A 125 -11.41 -13.33 -35.43
CA ILE A 125 -11.51 -13.81 -34.05
C ILE A 125 -10.30 -13.28 -33.31
N GLU A 126 -10.51 -12.71 -32.13
CA GLU A 126 -9.47 -12.11 -31.31
C GLU A 126 -9.59 -12.66 -29.88
N ILE A 127 -8.44 -12.93 -29.28
CA ILE A 127 -8.28 -13.19 -27.85
C ILE A 127 -7.55 -11.97 -27.31
N LEU A 128 -8.25 -11.15 -26.55
CA LEU A 128 -7.67 -10.00 -25.89
C LEU A 128 -7.15 -10.42 -24.50
N PRO A 129 -6.10 -9.76 -24.00
CA PRO A 129 -5.58 -10.06 -22.69
C PRO A 129 -6.63 -9.88 -21.60
N GLY A 130 -6.60 -10.79 -20.63
CA GLY A 130 -7.30 -10.66 -19.38
C GLY A 130 -6.75 -9.54 -18.51
N PHE A 131 -7.45 -9.28 -17.41
CA PHE A 131 -7.09 -8.28 -16.44
C PHE A 131 -7.59 -8.70 -15.08
N ASN A 132 -6.77 -8.46 -14.07
CA ASN A 132 -7.06 -8.68 -12.66
C ASN A 132 -6.93 -7.34 -11.94
N TRP A 133 -7.89 -7.05 -11.07
CA TRP A 133 -8.00 -5.79 -10.36
C TRP A 133 -8.56 -5.99 -8.96
N GLN A 134 -8.32 -5.01 -8.11
CA GLN A 134 -9.06 -4.84 -6.87
C GLN A 134 -10.28 -3.98 -7.16
N VAL A 135 -11.45 -4.39 -6.68
CA VAL A 135 -12.67 -3.59 -6.83
C VAL A 135 -12.51 -2.30 -6.04
N ALA A 136 -12.76 -1.17 -6.71
CA ALA A 136 -12.59 0.14 -6.09
C ALA A 136 -13.44 0.31 -4.82
N GLY A 137 -12.80 0.83 -3.77
CA GLY A 137 -13.34 0.95 -2.41
C GLY A 137 -13.13 -0.27 -1.52
N THR A 138 -12.48 -1.33 -2.01
CA THR A 138 -12.16 -2.55 -1.23
C THR A 138 -10.66 -2.84 -1.20
N GLU A 139 -9.85 -1.97 -1.76
CA GLU A 139 -8.43 -2.20 -2.00
C GLU A 139 -7.66 -2.35 -0.69
N ILE A 140 -6.71 -3.29 -0.70
CA ILE A 140 -5.71 -3.40 0.34
C ILE A 140 -4.35 -3.09 -0.28
N GLN A 141 -3.54 -2.36 0.47
CA GLN A 141 -2.23 -1.90 -0.01
C GLN A 141 -1.28 -3.03 -0.42
N MET A 142 -1.43 -4.21 0.19
CA MET A 142 -0.55 -5.35 -0.03
C MET A 142 -0.88 -6.17 -1.25
N ASN A 143 -2.06 -5.98 -1.79
CA ASN A 143 -2.39 -6.58 -3.06
C ASN A 143 -1.86 -5.67 -4.16
N PRO A 144 -0.88 -6.13 -4.96
CA PRO A 144 -0.25 -5.30 -5.98
C PRO A 144 -1.15 -5.07 -7.22
N CYS A 145 -2.34 -5.65 -7.26
CA CYS A 145 -3.25 -5.49 -8.38
C CYS A 145 -3.89 -4.11 -8.39
N PRO A 146 -4.01 -3.49 -9.59
CA PRO A 146 -4.54 -2.14 -9.72
C PRO A 146 -5.99 -2.07 -9.25
N ALA A 147 -6.38 -0.91 -8.73
CA ALA A 147 -7.77 -0.62 -8.43
C ALA A 147 -8.57 -0.37 -9.71
N ALA A 148 -9.77 -0.92 -9.84
CA ALA A 148 -10.70 -0.56 -10.90
C ALA A 148 -12.16 -0.62 -10.41
N PRO A 149 -13.05 0.22 -10.96
CA PRO A 149 -14.42 0.34 -10.44
C PRO A 149 -15.36 -0.80 -10.88
N TYR A 150 -14.90 -1.74 -11.69
CA TYR A 150 -15.75 -2.76 -12.31
C TYR A 150 -16.20 -3.82 -11.29
N ARG A 151 -17.51 -3.94 -11.11
CA ARG A 151 -18.20 -4.85 -10.17
C ARG A 151 -19.01 -5.95 -10.86
N SER A 152 -19.10 -5.88 -12.18
CA SER A 152 -19.74 -6.88 -13.03
C SER A 152 -18.95 -7.10 -14.31
N THR A 153 -19.22 -8.21 -15.01
CA THR A 153 -18.64 -8.48 -16.32
C THR A 153 -19.09 -7.43 -17.34
N ARG A 154 -20.33 -6.93 -17.22
CA ARG A 154 -20.84 -5.87 -18.10
C ARG A 154 -19.99 -4.60 -18.01
N GLU A 155 -19.77 -4.10 -16.81
CA GLU A 155 -18.97 -2.88 -16.59
C GLU A 155 -17.54 -3.05 -17.12
N PHE A 156 -16.94 -4.21 -16.85
CA PHE A 156 -15.61 -4.54 -17.35
C PHE A 156 -15.55 -4.60 -18.89
N LEU A 157 -16.52 -5.24 -19.55
CA LEU A 157 -16.57 -5.32 -21.01
C LEU A 157 -16.80 -3.94 -21.65
N VAL A 158 -17.67 -3.11 -21.09
CA VAL A 158 -17.90 -1.74 -21.57
C VAL A 158 -16.61 -0.91 -21.49
N ALA A 159 -15.94 -0.92 -20.34
CA ALA A 159 -14.67 -0.21 -20.18
C ALA A 159 -13.56 -0.77 -21.10
N THR A 160 -13.57 -2.07 -21.36
CA THR A 160 -12.66 -2.68 -22.34
C THR A 160 -12.92 -2.12 -23.74
N VAL A 161 -14.18 -2.06 -24.17
CA VAL A 161 -14.58 -1.52 -25.48
C VAL A 161 -14.21 -0.04 -25.61
N GLU A 162 -14.46 0.78 -24.59
CA GLU A 162 -14.08 2.20 -24.61
C GLU A 162 -12.58 2.39 -24.86
N ARG A 163 -11.75 1.51 -24.29
CA ARG A 163 -10.29 1.55 -24.45
C ARG A 163 -9.83 0.99 -25.80
N THR A 164 -10.41 -0.13 -26.26
CA THR A 164 -9.87 -0.90 -27.40
C THR A 164 -10.60 -0.64 -28.72
N ARG A 165 -11.81 -0.05 -28.67
CA ARG A 165 -12.66 0.29 -29.81
C ARG A 165 -13.25 1.70 -29.63
N PRO A 166 -12.41 2.77 -29.65
CA PRO A 166 -12.90 4.12 -29.50
C PRO A 166 -14.01 4.45 -30.52
N GLY A 167 -15.13 5.00 -30.04
CA GLY A 167 -16.28 5.33 -30.87
C GLY A 167 -17.27 4.19 -31.12
N ALA A 168 -17.04 2.99 -30.57
CA ALA A 168 -18.01 1.91 -30.65
C ALA A 168 -19.26 2.17 -29.79
N ARG A 169 -20.43 1.83 -30.33
CA ARG A 169 -21.71 1.87 -29.62
C ARG A 169 -22.05 0.48 -29.08
N VAL A 170 -22.47 0.42 -27.82
CA VAL A 170 -23.04 -0.80 -27.23
C VAL A 170 -24.44 -1.02 -27.78
N LEU A 171 -24.70 -2.21 -28.34
CA LEU A 171 -25.98 -2.58 -28.92
C LEU A 171 -26.79 -3.51 -28.00
N GLU A 172 -26.14 -4.52 -27.42
CA GLU A 172 -26.78 -5.50 -26.55
C GLU A 172 -25.79 -6.02 -25.50
N TYR A 173 -26.30 -6.38 -24.32
CA TYR A 173 -25.58 -7.20 -23.34
C TYR A 173 -26.42 -8.40 -22.95
N ARG A 174 -25.79 -9.58 -22.85
CA ARG A 174 -26.42 -10.83 -22.45
C ARG A 174 -25.60 -11.55 -21.39
N GLU A 175 -26.25 -11.92 -20.31
CA GLU A 175 -25.67 -12.77 -19.26
C GLU A 175 -25.51 -14.22 -19.75
N LEU A 176 -24.52 -14.92 -19.20
CA LEU A 176 -24.18 -16.30 -19.54
C LEU A 176 -24.15 -17.18 -18.27
N PRO A 177 -25.31 -17.39 -17.60
CA PRO A 177 -25.38 -18.15 -16.34
C PRO A 177 -24.85 -19.59 -16.45
N GLU A 178 -24.82 -20.13 -17.66
CA GLU A 178 -24.40 -21.51 -17.93
C GLU A 178 -22.89 -21.63 -17.77
N VAL A 179 -22.20 -20.56 -18.15
CA VAL A 179 -20.76 -20.39 -17.95
C VAL A 179 -20.48 -20.21 -16.48
N GLU A 180 -21.20 -19.32 -15.80
CA GLU A 180 -21.06 -19.09 -14.35
C GLU A 180 -21.20 -20.37 -13.54
N ARG A 181 -22.22 -21.19 -13.84
CA ARG A 181 -22.43 -22.50 -13.22
C ARG A 181 -21.29 -23.47 -13.49
N GLN A 182 -20.74 -23.44 -14.70
CA GLN A 182 -19.58 -24.27 -15.04
C GLN A 182 -18.32 -23.82 -14.28
N MET A 183 -18.11 -22.52 -14.12
CA MET A 183 -16.99 -21.98 -13.33
C MET A 183 -17.12 -22.35 -11.86
N ALA A 184 -18.32 -22.24 -11.30
CA ALA A 184 -18.59 -22.56 -9.90
C ALA A 184 -18.36 -24.04 -9.54
N GLN A 185 -18.30 -24.94 -10.53
CA GLN A 185 -17.96 -26.36 -10.31
C GLN A 185 -16.45 -26.58 -10.14
N ALA A 186 -15.61 -25.62 -10.52
CA ALA A 186 -14.18 -25.70 -10.27
C ALA A 186 -13.90 -25.46 -8.79
N ALA A 187 -12.96 -26.22 -8.22
CA ALA A 187 -12.55 -26.03 -6.83
C ALA A 187 -11.99 -24.61 -6.64
N PRO A 188 -12.44 -23.85 -5.63
CA PRO A 188 -11.86 -22.55 -5.33
C PRO A 188 -10.42 -22.75 -4.90
N ALA A 189 -9.49 -21.94 -5.43
CA ALA A 189 -8.09 -22.05 -5.02
C ALA A 189 -7.81 -21.57 -3.60
N ASN A 190 -8.69 -20.74 -3.05
CA ASN A 190 -8.69 -20.43 -1.63
C ASN A 190 -10.04 -20.83 -1.02
N PRO A 191 -10.11 -21.89 -0.21
CA PRO A 191 -11.35 -22.32 0.43
C PRO A 191 -11.87 -21.32 1.46
N GLN A 192 -11.06 -20.36 1.90
CA GLN A 192 -11.47 -19.30 2.82
C GLN A 192 -12.08 -18.08 2.09
N ALA A 193 -11.94 -18.00 0.77
CA ALA A 193 -12.47 -16.90 -0.01
C ALA A 193 -13.89 -17.19 -0.49
N GLN A 194 -14.76 -16.19 -0.46
CA GLN A 194 -16.08 -16.26 -1.10
C GLN A 194 -15.92 -15.90 -2.57
N VAL A 195 -16.17 -16.85 -3.46
CA VAL A 195 -16.03 -16.65 -4.90
C VAL A 195 -17.40 -16.59 -5.56
N ARG A 196 -17.64 -15.52 -6.32
CA ARG A 196 -18.77 -15.38 -7.24
C ARG A 196 -18.23 -15.29 -8.66
N HIS A 197 -18.88 -15.96 -9.60
CA HIS A 197 -18.60 -15.82 -11.02
C HIS A 197 -19.68 -14.98 -11.68
N ASP A 198 -19.28 -14.24 -12.70
CA ASP A 198 -20.13 -13.45 -13.58
C ASP A 198 -19.64 -13.72 -14.99
N ALA A 199 -20.53 -13.99 -15.94
CA ALA A 199 -20.16 -14.18 -17.32
C ALA A 199 -21.15 -13.51 -18.24
N GLY A 200 -20.64 -12.88 -19.30
CA GLY A 200 -21.48 -12.11 -20.19
C GLY A 200 -20.89 -11.89 -21.55
N ARG A 201 -21.77 -11.43 -22.43
CA ARG A 201 -21.49 -11.13 -23.83
C ARG A 201 -22.00 -9.75 -24.17
N LEU A 202 -21.15 -8.92 -24.76
CA LEU A 202 -21.45 -7.57 -25.21
C LEU A 202 -21.41 -7.54 -26.74
N LEU A 203 -22.49 -7.10 -27.37
CA LEU A 203 -22.55 -6.82 -28.80
C LEU A 203 -22.36 -5.32 -29.02
N ILE A 204 -21.43 -4.96 -29.89
CA ILE A 204 -21.11 -3.57 -30.23
C ILE A 204 -21.19 -3.34 -31.75
N GLY A 205 -21.35 -2.08 -32.13
CA GLY A 205 -21.27 -1.62 -33.51
C GLY A 205 -20.32 -0.44 -33.66
N TYR A 206 -19.58 -0.38 -34.75
CA TYR A 206 -18.69 0.74 -35.06
C TYR A 206 -18.37 0.78 -36.55
N GLY A 207 -17.98 1.94 -37.07
CA GLY A 207 -17.47 2.07 -38.43
C GLY A 207 -15.98 1.75 -38.48
N LYS A 208 -15.55 0.95 -39.47
CA LYS A 208 -14.14 0.71 -39.78
C LYS A 208 -13.95 0.75 -41.29
N ASP A 209 -13.08 1.65 -41.76
CA ASP A 209 -12.77 1.81 -43.20
C ASP A 209 -14.03 1.99 -44.08
N GLY A 210 -15.04 2.71 -43.55
CA GLY A 210 -16.32 2.94 -44.23
C GLY A 210 -17.31 1.77 -44.18
N VAL A 211 -16.98 0.67 -43.50
CA VAL A 211 -17.84 -0.50 -43.31
C VAL A 211 -18.42 -0.50 -41.90
N GLU A 212 -19.73 -0.66 -41.77
CA GLU A 212 -20.37 -0.90 -40.47
C GLU A 212 -20.01 -2.31 -39.98
N MET A 213 -19.37 -2.36 -38.82
CA MET A 213 -18.94 -3.58 -38.16
C MET A 213 -19.89 -3.96 -37.03
N ARG A 214 -19.99 -5.27 -36.78
CA ARG A 214 -20.55 -5.85 -35.57
C ARG A 214 -19.47 -6.67 -34.89
N GLU A 215 -19.29 -6.46 -33.60
CA GLU A 215 -18.32 -7.22 -32.79
C GLU A 215 -18.98 -7.72 -31.51
N MET A 216 -18.69 -8.97 -31.18
CA MET A 216 -19.20 -9.66 -30.00
C MET A 216 -18.02 -9.96 -29.09
N LEU A 217 -18.02 -9.37 -27.89
CA LEU A 217 -17.03 -9.62 -26.85
C LEU A 217 -17.65 -10.51 -25.77
N THR A 218 -16.98 -11.58 -25.39
CA THR A 218 -17.40 -12.50 -24.33
C THR A 218 -16.30 -12.63 -23.30
N ALA A 219 -16.65 -12.48 -22.02
CA ALA A 219 -15.73 -12.68 -20.92
C ALA A 219 -16.43 -13.39 -19.76
N ALA A 220 -15.63 -14.01 -18.91
CA ALA A 220 -16.07 -14.51 -17.63
C ALA A 220 -15.13 -13.98 -16.54
N VAL A 221 -15.70 -13.38 -15.51
CA VAL A 221 -15.01 -12.70 -14.42
C VAL A 221 -15.28 -13.46 -13.12
N SER A 222 -14.21 -13.74 -12.37
CA SER A 222 -14.33 -14.26 -11.00
C SER A 222 -14.10 -13.13 -10.01
N PHE A 223 -15.03 -12.94 -9.08
CA PHE A 223 -14.95 -12.03 -7.95
C PHE A 223 -14.70 -12.84 -6.69
N SER A 224 -13.54 -12.65 -6.08
CA SER A 224 -13.11 -13.32 -4.84
C SER A 224 -13.09 -12.29 -3.71
N SER A 225 -13.85 -12.55 -2.65
CA SER A 225 -13.87 -11.72 -1.45
C SER A 225 -13.19 -12.41 -0.28
N MET A 226 -12.29 -11.69 0.39
CA MET A 226 -11.62 -12.14 1.60
C MET A 226 -11.36 -10.94 2.52
N GLN A 227 -11.83 -11.02 3.77
CA GLN A 227 -11.61 -9.99 4.80
C GLN A 227 -11.95 -8.55 4.34
N GLY A 228 -13.03 -8.39 3.56
CA GLY A 228 -13.46 -7.10 3.03
C GLY A 228 -12.76 -6.63 1.75
N ASN A 229 -11.65 -7.27 1.33
CA ASN A 229 -11.05 -7.05 0.03
C ASN A 229 -11.80 -7.84 -1.04
N VAL A 230 -12.06 -7.24 -2.20
CA VAL A 230 -12.65 -7.92 -3.36
C VAL A 230 -11.70 -7.81 -4.53
N VAL A 231 -11.22 -8.96 -5.01
CA VAL A 231 -10.37 -9.07 -6.19
C VAL A 231 -11.19 -9.68 -7.30
N ALA A 232 -11.10 -9.09 -8.47
CA ALA A 232 -11.77 -9.56 -9.66
C ALA A 232 -10.75 -9.86 -10.76
N GLY A 233 -11.06 -10.85 -11.58
CA GLY A 233 -10.13 -11.30 -12.61
C GLY A 233 -10.81 -12.01 -13.75
N THR A 234 -10.30 -11.77 -14.95
CA THR A 234 -10.61 -12.57 -16.14
C THR A 234 -9.31 -12.98 -16.82
N ALA A 235 -9.26 -14.20 -17.36
CA ALA A 235 -8.06 -14.73 -17.99
C ALA A 235 -7.89 -14.19 -19.42
N THR A 236 -8.98 -14.12 -20.18
CA THR A 236 -9.01 -13.61 -21.57
C THR A 236 -10.38 -13.05 -21.90
N ILE A 237 -10.45 -12.22 -22.94
CA ILE A 237 -11.70 -11.76 -23.55
C ILE A 237 -11.73 -12.31 -24.97
N GLN A 238 -12.78 -13.05 -25.30
CA GLN A 238 -12.99 -13.57 -26.65
C GLN A 238 -13.78 -12.55 -27.45
N ALA A 239 -13.23 -12.09 -28.58
CA ALA A 239 -13.91 -11.17 -29.48
C ALA A 239 -14.07 -11.81 -30.86
N LEU A 240 -15.24 -11.61 -31.47
CA LEU A 240 -15.52 -11.98 -32.85
C LEU A 240 -16.09 -10.76 -33.55
N ARG A 241 -15.46 -10.31 -34.63
CA ARG A 241 -15.94 -9.19 -35.45
C ARG A 241 -16.19 -9.61 -36.89
N ALA A 242 -17.18 -8.98 -37.50
CA ALA A 242 -17.50 -9.13 -38.91
C ALA A 242 -18.25 -7.87 -39.41
N PRO A 243 -18.34 -7.64 -40.72
CA PRO A 243 -19.27 -6.67 -41.28
C PRO A 243 -20.71 -6.94 -40.82
N GLU A 244 -21.53 -5.89 -40.78
CA GLU A 244 -22.95 -6.03 -40.47
C GLU A 244 -23.63 -7.08 -41.37
N GLY A 245 -24.44 -7.95 -40.75
CA GLY A 245 -25.09 -9.08 -41.42
C GLY A 245 -24.22 -10.34 -41.58
N ARG A 246 -22.94 -10.33 -41.19
CA ARG A 246 -22.02 -11.49 -41.34
C ARG A 246 -21.52 -12.11 -40.03
N LEU A 247 -21.91 -11.54 -38.90
CA LEU A 247 -21.45 -12.03 -37.60
C LEU A 247 -22.07 -13.42 -37.32
N ASP A 248 -21.26 -14.47 -37.34
CA ASP A 248 -21.64 -15.85 -36.96
C ASP A 248 -21.27 -16.14 -35.49
N PRO A 249 -22.20 -16.02 -34.52
CA PRO A 249 -21.91 -16.28 -33.11
C PRO A 249 -21.57 -17.75 -32.81
N GLU A 250 -21.84 -18.68 -33.72
CA GLU A 250 -21.46 -20.09 -33.55
C GLU A 250 -19.99 -20.32 -33.91
N LEU A 251 -19.41 -19.53 -34.81
CA LEU A 251 -18.00 -19.62 -35.17
C LEU A 251 -17.10 -19.44 -33.94
N GLY A 252 -17.34 -18.40 -33.14
CA GLY A 252 -16.58 -18.16 -31.91
C GLY A 252 -16.68 -19.33 -30.93
N GLN A 253 -17.84 -19.98 -30.86
CA GLN A 253 -18.05 -21.16 -30.01
C GLN A 253 -17.32 -22.40 -30.53
N ARG A 254 -17.32 -22.63 -31.84
CA ARG A 254 -16.56 -23.74 -32.47
C ARG A 254 -15.07 -23.59 -32.22
N VAL A 255 -14.52 -22.38 -32.40
CA VAL A 255 -13.11 -22.11 -32.13
C VAL A 255 -12.78 -22.29 -30.66
N ALA A 256 -13.56 -21.70 -29.74
CA ALA A 256 -13.37 -21.91 -28.31
C ALA A 256 -13.43 -23.41 -27.93
N ALA A 257 -14.37 -24.17 -28.52
CA ALA A 257 -14.53 -25.59 -28.25
C ALA A 257 -13.36 -26.48 -28.72
N SER A 258 -12.65 -26.03 -29.74
CA SER A 258 -11.47 -26.70 -30.26
C SER A 258 -10.21 -26.47 -29.40
N MET A 259 -10.22 -25.49 -28.49
CA MET A 259 -9.03 -25.16 -27.70
C MET A 259 -8.62 -26.32 -26.79
N ARG A 260 -7.33 -26.66 -26.82
CA ARG A 260 -6.69 -27.68 -26.00
C ARG A 260 -5.42 -27.07 -25.41
N PRO A 261 -5.38 -26.76 -24.10
CA PRO A 261 -4.18 -26.23 -23.47
C PRO A 261 -3.12 -27.29 -23.45
N ASN A 262 -1.87 -26.89 -23.70
CA ASN A 262 -0.75 -27.78 -23.54
C ASN A 262 -0.45 -27.99 -22.04
N PRO A 263 -0.53 -29.23 -21.52
CA PRO A 263 -0.30 -29.50 -20.10
C PRO A 263 1.13 -29.15 -19.64
N GLN A 264 2.13 -29.28 -20.52
CA GLN A 264 3.51 -28.91 -20.20
C GLN A 264 3.65 -27.39 -20.04
N TRP A 265 3.06 -26.63 -20.95
CA TRP A 265 3.01 -25.17 -20.86
C TRP A 265 2.25 -24.72 -19.60
N MET A 266 1.10 -25.34 -19.29
CA MET A 266 0.34 -25.05 -18.08
C MET A 266 1.13 -25.34 -16.79
N GLN A 267 1.97 -26.38 -16.78
CA GLN A 267 2.85 -26.66 -15.66
C GLN A 267 3.97 -25.62 -15.53
N ALA A 268 4.62 -25.26 -16.64
CA ALA A 268 5.67 -24.24 -16.67
C ALA A 268 5.13 -22.85 -16.24
N MET A 269 3.96 -22.48 -16.75
CA MET A 269 3.23 -21.25 -16.38
C MET A 269 2.94 -21.21 -14.87
N ARG A 270 2.44 -22.31 -14.29
CA ARG A 270 2.21 -22.41 -12.83
C ARG A 270 3.50 -22.28 -12.03
N GLN A 271 4.58 -22.94 -12.45
CA GLN A 271 5.89 -22.84 -11.78
C GLN A 271 6.42 -21.40 -11.81
N ARG A 272 6.37 -20.74 -12.97
CA ARG A 272 6.77 -19.33 -13.12
C ARG A 272 5.93 -18.42 -12.21
N SER A 273 4.61 -18.60 -12.20
CA SER A 273 3.70 -17.79 -11.38
C SER A 273 3.98 -17.97 -9.89
N MET A 274 4.20 -19.20 -9.43
CA MET A 274 4.59 -19.49 -8.03
C MET A 274 5.94 -18.88 -7.67
N ALA A 275 6.95 -18.98 -8.55
CA ALA A 275 8.26 -18.37 -8.33
C ALA A 275 8.15 -16.84 -8.24
N ASN A 276 7.31 -16.22 -9.06
CA ASN A 276 7.11 -14.77 -9.02
C ASN A 276 6.37 -14.32 -7.75
N LEU A 277 5.35 -15.07 -7.34
CA LEU A 277 4.65 -14.83 -6.07
C LEU A 277 5.60 -14.95 -4.87
N GLN A 278 6.45 -15.98 -4.84
CA GLN A 278 7.45 -16.15 -3.78
C GLN A 278 8.46 -15.00 -3.78
N ARG A 279 8.97 -14.59 -4.95
CA ARG A 279 9.90 -13.44 -5.06
C ARG A 279 9.27 -12.15 -4.53
N TYR A 280 8.03 -11.87 -4.92
CA TYR A 280 7.30 -10.69 -4.44
C TYR A 280 7.06 -10.74 -2.93
N SER A 281 6.55 -11.88 -2.42
CA SER A 281 6.27 -12.07 -1.00
C SER A 281 7.51 -11.96 -0.12
N SER A 282 8.64 -12.54 -0.56
CA SER A 282 9.92 -12.43 0.14
C SER A 282 10.43 -10.99 0.14
N ALA A 283 10.36 -10.29 -1.00
CA ALA A 283 10.76 -8.88 -1.08
C ALA A 283 9.91 -7.99 -0.17
N GLN A 284 8.60 -8.25 -0.12
CA GLN A 284 7.67 -7.55 0.76
C GLN A 284 7.94 -7.82 2.24
N SER A 285 8.23 -9.08 2.61
CA SER A 285 8.57 -9.44 3.99
C SER A 285 9.88 -8.80 4.44
N ASN A 286 10.89 -8.76 3.56
CA ASN A 286 12.17 -8.11 3.83
C ASN A 286 12.00 -6.61 4.06
N SER A 287 11.20 -5.92 3.24
CA SER A 287 10.99 -4.48 3.40
C SER A 287 10.26 -4.12 4.71
N ILE A 288 9.31 -4.95 5.15
CA ILE A 288 8.66 -4.82 6.46
C ILE A 288 9.68 -5.04 7.59
N GLY A 289 10.54 -6.06 7.47
CA GLY A 289 11.60 -6.34 8.44
C GLY A 289 12.58 -5.19 8.57
N ASP A 290 13.05 -4.64 7.45
CA ASP A 290 13.95 -3.49 7.41
C ASP A 290 13.34 -2.24 8.05
N TRP A 291 12.06 -1.96 7.73
CA TRP A 291 11.32 -0.88 8.36
C TRP A 291 11.19 -1.08 9.87
N HIS A 292 10.81 -2.28 10.32
CA HIS A 292 10.64 -2.60 11.73
C HIS A 292 11.96 -2.47 12.50
N ASN A 293 13.06 -3.01 11.97
CA ASN A 293 14.39 -2.90 12.55
C ASN A 293 14.82 -1.43 12.70
N ARG A 294 14.55 -0.61 11.69
CA ARG A 294 14.84 0.83 11.75
C ARG A 294 14.03 1.53 12.83
N GLN A 295 12.74 1.23 12.97
CA GLN A 295 11.91 1.80 14.03
C GLN A 295 12.40 1.38 15.43
N MET A 296 12.74 0.10 15.62
CA MET A 296 13.28 -0.39 16.88
C MET A 296 14.63 0.25 17.23
N ALA A 297 15.50 0.48 16.25
CA ALA A 297 16.75 1.20 16.46
C ALA A 297 16.50 2.64 16.96
N ILE A 298 15.52 3.34 16.40
CA ILE A 298 15.12 4.69 16.84
C ILE A 298 14.59 4.66 18.27
N ILE A 299 13.68 3.74 18.59
CA ILE A 299 13.11 3.59 19.95
C ILE A 299 14.23 3.27 20.95
N ASN A 300 15.13 2.35 20.61
CA ASN A 300 16.24 1.98 21.48
C ASN A 300 17.21 3.15 21.71
N ALA A 301 17.53 3.92 20.66
CA ALA A 301 18.37 5.11 20.78
C ALA A 301 17.72 6.16 21.69
N ARG A 302 16.42 6.41 21.52
CA ARG A 302 15.66 7.32 22.39
C ARG A 302 15.65 6.84 23.83
N GLY A 303 15.35 5.56 24.06
CA GLY A 303 15.37 4.98 25.41
C GLY A 303 16.76 5.02 26.06
N ALA A 304 17.84 4.86 25.29
CA ALA A 304 19.20 5.03 25.79
C ALA A 304 19.49 6.48 26.19
N ALA A 305 19.09 7.45 25.38
CA ALA A 305 19.22 8.88 25.68
C ALA A 305 18.41 9.26 26.93
N ASP A 306 17.17 8.79 27.05
CA ASP A 306 16.31 9.04 28.21
C ASP A 306 16.92 8.45 29.50
N ARG A 307 17.45 7.22 29.44
CA ARG A 307 18.18 6.61 30.57
C ARG A 307 19.42 7.40 30.95
N ALA A 308 20.17 7.91 29.98
CA ALA A 308 21.33 8.76 30.25
C ALA A 308 20.90 10.07 30.93
N ALA A 309 19.83 10.70 30.47
CA ALA A 309 19.29 11.92 31.07
C ALA A 309 18.81 11.70 32.53
N ILE A 310 18.13 10.58 32.81
CA ILE A 310 17.72 10.21 34.17
C ILE A 310 18.93 9.99 35.07
N ARG A 311 19.96 9.27 34.60
CA ARG A 311 21.21 9.07 35.37
C ARG A 311 21.90 10.39 35.66
N MET A 312 21.98 11.30 34.69
CA MET A 312 22.57 12.62 34.88
C MET A 312 21.80 13.43 35.92
N ARG A 313 20.47 13.46 35.85
CA ARG A 313 19.62 14.13 36.84
C ARG A 313 19.78 13.53 38.23
N SER A 314 19.75 12.20 38.34
CA SER A 314 19.93 11.51 39.61
C SER A 314 21.31 11.76 40.22
N ASN A 315 22.37 11.76 39.40
CA ASN A 315 23.73 12.10 39.87
C ASN A 315 23.80 13.56 40.37
N GLN A 316 23.14 14.50 39.70
CA GLN A 316 23.05 15.90 40.14
C GLN A 316 22.29 16.02 41.48
N GLU A 317 21.16 15.32 41.61
CA GLU A 317 20.37 15.28 42.85
C GLU A 317 21.19 14.68 44.01
N VAL A 318 21.87 13.54 43.79
CA VAL A 318 22.73 12.89 44.79
C VAL A 318 23.89 13.80 45.19
N ALA A 319 24.57 14.43 44.24
CA ALA A 319 25.63 15.40 44.53
C ALA A 319 25.10 16.59 45.36
N GLY A 320 23.89 17.07 45.08
CA GLY A 320 23.21 18.09 45.86
C GLY A 320 22.94 17.66 47.30
N ILE A 321 22.46 16.42 47.51
CA ILE A 321 22.23 15.85 48.84
C ILE A 321 23.54 15.77 49.64
N TYR A 322 24.61 15.24 49.04
CA TYR A 322 25.92 15.17 49.72
C TYR A 322 26.48 16.56 50.05
N GLY A 323 26.31 17.53 49.15
CA GLY A 323 26.69 18.92 49.42
C GLY A 323 25.94 19.52 50.61
N ALA A 324 24.63 19.28 50.70
CA ALA A 324 23.81 19.72 51.84
C ALA A 324 24.21 19.04 53.16
N ILE A 325 24.49 17.73 53.14
CA ILE A 325 24.95 16.99 54.33
C ILE A 325 26.30 17.54 54.80
N ALA A 326 27.26 17.77 53.90
CA ALA A 326 28.56 18.32 54.25
C ALA A 326 28.43 19.72 54.86
N ALA A 327 27.62 20.60 54.25
CA ALA A 327 27.36 21.93 54.78
C ALA A 327 26.74 21.90 56.19
N ASN A 328 25.74 21.04 56.41
CA ASN A 328 25.11 20.87 57.73
C ASN A 328 26.08 20.29 58.77
N THR A 329 26.93 19.35 58.38
CA THR A 329 27.92 18.75 59.27
C THR A 329 28.97 19.77 59.69
N SER A 330 29.49 20.58 58.76
CA SER A 330 30.40 21.67 59.06
C SER A 330 29.75 22.69 60.00
N ALA A 331 28.54 23.15 59.70
CA ALA A 331 27.82 24.09 60.57
C ALA A 331 27.58 23.54 61.98
N THR A 332 27.27 22.24 62.09
CA THR A 332 27.09 21.56 63.39
C THR A 332 28.40 21.46 64.15
N ASN A 333 29.49 21.08 63.48
CA ASN A 333 30.82 21.01 64.10
C ASN A 333 31.30 22.38 64.58
N ASP A 334 31.07 23.43 63.78
CA ASP A 334 31.39 24.81 64.15
C ASP A 334 30.61 25.25 65.39
N ALA A 335 29.32 24.92 65.48
CA ALA A 335 28.50 25.20 66.66
C ALA A 335 28.97 24.43 67.91
N ILE A 336 29.30 23.15 67.78
CA ILE A 336 29.84 22.32 68.89
C ILE A 336 31.19 22.85 69.35
N HIS A 337 32.10 23.15 68.41
CA HIS A 337 33.41 23.70 68.72
C HIS A 337 33.28 25.04 69.45
N ARG A 338 32.42 25.94 68.97
CA ARG A 338 32.12 27.21 69.64
C ARG A 338 31.60 26.98 71.05
N ARG A 339 30.60 26.12 71.25
CA ARG A 339 30.06 25.81 72.59
C ARG A 339 31.12 25.21 73.51
N THR A 340 32.03 24.42 72.96
CA THR A 340 33.14 23.84 73.73
C THR A 340 34.12 24.92 74.18
N LEU A 341 34.47 25.86 73.28
CA LEU A 341 35.31 27.01 73.61
C LEU A 341 34.64 27.97 74.61
N GLU A 342 33.34 28.20 74.48
CA GLU A 342 32.51 28.96 75.42
C GLU A 342 32.51 28.32 76.82
N GLY A 343 32.33 27.00 76.87
CA GLY A 343 32.34 26.24 78.13
C GLY A 343 33.70 26.24 78.82
N VAL A 344 34.80 26.09 78.07
CA VAL A 344 36.17 26.10 78.62
C VAL A 344 36.61 27.51 79.01
N GLY A 345 36.27 28.51 78.20
CA GLY A 345 36.64 29.90 78.44
C GLY A 345 35.71 30.66 79.38
N GLU A 346 34.62 30.02 79.82
CA GLU A 346 33.58 30.61 80.68
C GLU A 346 33.00 31.92 80.11
N TYR A 347 32.68 31.93 78.82
CA TYR A 347 32.03 33.05 78.13
C TYR A 347 30.89 32.58 77.21
N ASN A 348 29.98 33.49 76.86
CA ASN A 348 28.99 33.32 75.79
C ASN A 348 29.36 34.20 74.60
N SER A 349 29.07 33.75 73.38
CA SER A 349 29.25 34.55 72.16
C SER A 349 27.97 35.26 71.74
N TYR A 350 28.11 36.50 71.28
CA TYR A 350 27.04 37.38 70.85
C TYR A 350 27.32 37.92 69.44
N ALA A 351 26.27 38.17 68.68
CA ALA A 351 26.38 38.78 67.36
C ALA A 351 26.63 40.27 67.53
N GLY A 352 27.84 40.73 67.17
CA GLY A 352 28.19 42.15 67.20
C GLY A 352 27.47 42.95 66.13
N THR A 353 27.29 44.24 66.36
CA THR A 353 26.58 45.17 65.45
C THR A 353 27.29 45.35 64.09
N ASP A 354 28.57 45.01 64.01
CA ASP A 354 29.42 45.08 62.82
C ASP A 354 29.61 43.71 62.13
N GLY A 355 28.90 42.67 62.59
CA GLY A 355 29.05 41.29 62.12
C GLY A 355 30.21 40.53 62.77
N SER A 356 30.92 41.12 63.72
CA SER A 356 31.92 40.42 64.55
C SER A 356 31.26 39.54 65.62
N THR A 357 32.06 38.71 66.29
CA THR A 357 31.61 37.94 67.46
C THR A 357 32.11 38.62 68.73
N VAL A 358 31.18 39.02 69.60
CA VAL A 358 31.48 39.61 70.91
C VAL A 358 31.42 38.51 71.97
N GLN A 359 32.48 38.37 72.77
CA GLN A 359 32.54 37.40 73.86
C GLN A 359 32.29 38.12 75.19
N SER A 360 31.36 37.62 76.01
CA SER A 360 31.13 38.12 77.37
C SER A 360 31.13 36.95 78.35
N SER A 361 31.79 37.13 79.50
CA SER A 361 31.87 36.09 80.53
C SER A 361 30.48 35.62 80.98
N ILE A 362 30.34 34.32 81.26
CA ILE A 362 29.11 33.74 81.84
C ILE A 362 28.85 34.23 83.28
N HIS A 363 29.88 34.74 83.96
CA HIS A 363 29.77 35.37 85.28
C HIS A 363 29.40 36.86 85.18
N GLY A 364 29.31 37.38 83.96
CA GLY A 364 28.89 38.74 83.67
C GLY A 364 27.38 38.95 83.87
N GLY A 365 26.93 40.11 83.44
CA GLY A 365 25.51 40.46 83.50
C GLY A 365 24.63 39.64 82.55
N ALA A 366 23.36 39.46 82.91
CA ALA A 366 22.36 38.77 82.07
C ALA A 366 22.14 39.41 80.68
N ARG A 367 22.51 40.68 80.51
CA ARG A 367 22.36 41.45 79.26
C ARG A 367 23.71 41.97 78.80
N VAL A 368 23.99 41.93 77.50
CA VAL A 368 25.27 42.33 76.90
C VAL A 368 25.02 43.43 75.89
N PHE A 369 25.79 44.52 75.98
CA PHE A 369 25.67 45.69 75.14
C PHE A 369 26.98 45.99 74.43
N GLN A 370 26.90 46.52 73.22
CA GLN A 370 28.04 47.04 72.44
C GLN A 370 27.80 48.50 72.10
N ASP A 371 28.81 49.34 72.33
CA ASP A 371 28.76 50.77 71.99
C ASP A 371 28.66 50.96 70.47
N ASN A 372 27.67 51.73 70.03
CA ASN A 372 27.41 51.99 68.62
C ASN A 372 28.49 52.87 67.96
N ALA A 373 29.20 53.70 68.75
CA ALA A 373 30.29 54.56 68.28
C ALA A 373 31.67 53.87 68.38
N ASN A 374 31.79 52.82 69.19
CA ASN A 374 33.02 52.03 69.32
C ASN A 374 32.71 50.54 69.41
N PRO A 375 32.73 49.81 68.28
CA PRO A 375 32.46 48.37 68.25
C PRO A 375 33.40 47.53 69.13
N ASN A 376 34.57 48.05 69.53
CA ASN A 376 35.47 47.33 70.43
C ASN A 376 35.09 47.46 71.93
N ALA A 377 34.09 48.28 72.26
CA ALA A 377 33.62 48.49 73.63
C ALA A 377 32.31 47.74 73.86
N ALA A 378 32.43 46.53 74.42
CA ALA A 378 31.29 45.73 74.88
C ALA A 378 31.33 45.54 76.40
N TYR A 379 30.17 45.48 77.03
CA TYR A 379 30.03 45.27 78.47
C TYR A 379 28.75 44.50 78.80
N SER A 380 28.70 43.91 80.00
CA SER A 380 27.53 43.18 80.49
C SER A 380 26.97 43.81 81.77
N THR A 381 25.66 43.71 81.96
CA THR A 381 24.96 44.26 83.14
C THR A 381 23.82 43.33 83.59
N ASN A 382 23.57 43.32 84.90
CA ASN A 382 22.45 42.61 85.53
C ASN A 382 21.22 43.51 85.75
N ASP A 383 21.31 44.79 85.39
CA ASP A 383 20.18 45.70 85.51
C ASP A 383 19.14 45.43 84.41
N PRO A 384 17.94 44.92 84.75
CA PRO A 384 16.90 44.62 83.77
C PRO A 384 16.32 45.88 83.11
N TYR A 385 16.58 47.07 83.66
CA TYR A 385 16.12 48.36 83.14
C TYR A 385 17.22 49.17 82.46
N HIS A 386 18.42 48.60 82.29
CA HIS A 386 19.51 49.28 81.59
C HIS A 386 19.14 49.53 80.12
N ASP A 387 19.03 50.80 79.73
CA ASP A 387 18.68 51.24 78.38
C ASP A 387 19.61 52.38 77.92
N PRO A 388 20.85 52.06 77.50
CA PRO A 388 21.84 53.04 77.12
C PRO A 388 21.53 53.63 75.74
N ALA A 389 21.37 54.95 75.64
CA ALA A 389 21.07 55.64 74.37
C ALA A 389 22.13 55.48 73.25
N GLY A 390 23.33 54.96 73.57
CA GLY A 390 24.45 54.81 72.64
C GLY A 390 24.95 53.38 72.46
N ALA A 391 24.24 52.36 72.96
CA ALA A 391 24.68 50.97 72.82
C ALA A 391 23.51 50.05 72.42
N THR A 392 23.81 49.03 71.63
CA THR A 392 22.83 48.04 71.18
C THR A 392 22.96 46.78 72.04
N GLU A 393 21.84 46.26 72.53
CA GLU A 393 21.79 44.96 73.19
C GLU A 393 22.07 43.86 72.15
N LEU A 394 23.05 43.01 72.43
CA LEU A 394 23.45 41.98 71.50
C LEU A 394 22.63 40.71 71.70
N GLU A 395 22.23 40.10 70.59
CA GLU A 395 21.63 38.78 70.62
C GLU A 395 22.72 37.71 70.79
N ARG A 396 22.47 36.79 71.72
CA ARG A 396 23.34 35.62 71.90
C ARG A 396 23.28 34.76 70.65
N ILE A 397 24.43 34.33 70.16
CA ILE A 397 24.50 33.37 69.06
C ILE A 397 24.13 31.99 69.64
N PRO A 398 23.07 31.32 69.12
CA PRO A 398 22.57 30.06 69.68
C PRO A 398 23.51 28.85 69.50
#